data_AF-A0A8J3IW08-F1
#
_entry.id   AF-A0A8J3IW08-F1
#
_cell.length_a   1.000
_cell.length_b   1.000
_cell.length_c   1.000
_cell.angle_alpha   90.00
_cell.angle_beta   90.00
_cell.angle_gamma   90.00
#
_symmetry.space_group_name_H-M   'P 1'
#
loop_
_entity.id
_entity.type
_entity.pdbx_description
1 polymer ?
#
loop_
_entity_poly.entity_id
_entity_poly.type
_entity_poly.pdbx_seq_one_letter_code
_entity_poly.pdbx_strand_id
1 'polypeptide(L)' 'MKKKEDINNYCIAQEAAQILSNKLGRPVRPDYISKMSKSKKHHIRTIRKHSRLMMYHRGDVAACVLGSQVAVAM' A
#
# COMPACT_ATOMS: atom_id res chain seq x y z
N MET A 1 -24.70 8.86 -3.62
CA MET A 1 -23.60 9.81 -3.90
C MET A 1 -22.28 9.06 -3.92
N LYS A 2 -21.62 8.93 -5.09
CA LYS A 2 -20.26 8.37 -5.15
C LYS A 2 -19.32 9.39 -4.51
N LYS A 3 -18.76 9.09 -3.34
CA LYS A 3 -17.73 9.92 -2.71
C LYS A 3 -16.63 10.12 -3.76
N LYS A 4 -16.34 11.37 -4.13
CA LYS A 4 -15.15 11.69 -4.94
C LYS A 4 -13.97 11.20 -4.13
N GLU A 5 -13.31 10.13 -4.57
CA GLU A 5 -12.14 9.64 -3.86
C GLU A 5 -11.05 10.70 -4.00
N ASP A 6 -10.65 11.27 -2.87
CA ASP A 6 -9.58 12.25 -2.79
C ASP A 6 -8.30 11.65 -3.33
N ILE A 7 -7.71 12.31 -4.34
CA ILE A 7 -6.40 11.95 -4.89
C ILE A 7 -5.33 11.96 -3.79
N ASN A 8 -5.55 12.73 -2.71
CA ASN A 8 -4.73 12.80 -1.51
C ASN A 8 -4.61 11.47 -0.74
N ASN A 9 -5.55 10.53 -0.97
CA ASN A 9 -5.52 9.20 -0.38
C ASN A 9 -4.61 8.23 -1.15
N TYR A 10 -4.01 8.67 -2.25
CA TYR A 10 -3.07 7.88 -3.03
C TYR A 10 -1.64 8.33 -2.77
N CYS A 11 -0.72 7.38 -2.81
CA CYS A 11 0.70 7.58 -2.56
C CYS A 11 1.54 6.85 -3.61
N ILE A 12 2.79 7.25 -3.79
CA ILE A 12 3.70 6.54 -4.70
C ILE A 12 4.24 5.25 -4.05
N ALA A 13 4.84 4.37 -4.86
CA ALA A 13 5.39 3.09 -4.37
C ALA A 13 6.38 3.27 -3.20
N GLN A 14 7.17 4.36 -3.20
CA GLN A 14 8.14 4.65 -2.15
C GLN A 14 7.47 4.99 -0.82
N GLU A 15 6.42 5.81 -0.84
CA GLU A 15 5.65 6.16 0.35
C GLU A 15 4.85 4.96 0.88
N ALA A 16 4.23 4.19 -0.03
CA ALA A 16 3.53 2.96 0.30
C ALA A 16 4.46 1.95 1.01
N ALA A 17 5.70 1.84 0.54
CA ALA A 17 6.72 1.01 1.16
C ALA A 17 7.09 1.52 2.56
N GLN A 18 7.21 2.83 2.76
CA GLN A 18 7.46 3.40 4.08
C GLN A 18 6.32 3.12 5.05
N ILE A 19 5.06 3.25 4.61
CA ILE A 19 3.88 2.95 5.44
C ILE A 19 3.90 1.50 5.93
N LEU A 20 4.15 0.56 5.02
CA LEU A 20 4.27 -0.86 5.37
C LEU A 20 5.50 -1.13 6.23
N SER A 21 6.63 -0.46 5.96
CA SER A 21 7.85 -0.59 6.74
C SER A 21 7.64 -0.17 8.19
N ASN A 22 6.97 0.96 8.41
CA ASN A 22 6.63 1.46 9.74
C ASN A 22 5.69 0.50 10.47
N LYS A 23 4.69 -0.04 9.77
CA LYS A 23 3.74 -1.00 10.36
C LYS A 23 4.40 -2.34 10.74
N LEU A 24 5.35 -2.81 9.93
CA LEU A 24 5.97 -4.13 10.09
C LEU A 24 7.27 -4.09 10.92
N GLY A 25 7.79 -2.90 11.23
CA GLY A 25 9.08 -2.74 11.90
C GLY A 25 10.28 -3.24 11.08
N ARG A 26 10.15 -3.38 9.75
CA ARG A 26 11.20 -3.89 8.87
C ARG A 26 11.22 -3.14 7.53
N PRO A 27 12.38 -2.94 6.90
CA PRO A 27 12.47 -2.26 5.62
C PRO A 27 11.69 -3.02 4.54
N VAL A 28 10.75 -2.33 3.90
CA VAL A 28 10.00 -2.82 2.74
C VAL A 28 10.51 -2.12 1.49
N ARG A 29 10.79 -2.90 0.43
CA ARG A 29 11.24 -2.35 -0.85
C ARG A 29 10.07 -1.77 -1.65
N PRO A 30 10.22 -0.63 -2.35
CA PRO A 30 9.21 -0.09 -3.26
C PRO A 30 8.77 -1.09 -4.34
N ASP A 31 9.69 -1.90 -4.87
CA ASP A 31 9.40 -2.97 -5.84
C ASP A 31 8.38 -3.99 -5.30
N TYR A 32 8.39 -4.22 -3.99
CA TYR A 32 7.48 -5.15 -3.33
C TYR A 32 6.04 -4.65 -3.39
N ILE A 33 5.82 -3.33 -3.30
CA ILE A 33 4.49 -2.72 -3.44
C ILE A 33 3.91 -2.98 -4.83
N SER A 34 4.73 -2.79 -5.87
CA SER A 34 4.35 -3.06 -7.26
C SER A 34 4.00 -4.53 -7.50
N LYS A 35 4.70 -5.46 -6.82
CA LYS A 35 4.39 -6.89 -6.88
C LYS A 35 3.13 -7.22 -6.06
N MET A 36 2.97 -6.59 -4.90
CA MET A 36 1.84 -6.78 -4.00
C MET A 36 0.54 -6.33 -4.65
N SER A 37 0.51 -5.16 -5.29
CA SER A 37 -0.69 -4.65 -5.97
C SER A 37 -1.12 -5.50 -7.16
N LYS A 38 -0.18 -6.21 -7.79
CA LYS A 38 -0.45 -7.17 -8.87
C LYS A 38 -0.84 -8.55 -8.34
N SER A 39 -0.52 -8.83 -7.09
CA SER A 39 -0.89 -10.08 -6.45
C SER A 39 -2.37 -10.09 -6.15
N LYS A 40 -3.10 -11.12 -6.59
CA LYS A 40 -4.52 -11.31 -6.23
C LYS A 40 -4.74 -11.56 -4.73
N LYS A 41 -3.67 -11.67 -3.93
CA LYS A 41 -3.72 -11.89 -2.48
C LYS A 41 -4.14 -10.65 -1.69
N HIS A 42 -3.93 -9.45 -2.23
CA HIS A 42 -4.23 -8.19 -1.53
C HIS A 42 -5.03 -7.27 -2.44
N HIS A 43 -6.15 -6.74 -1.94
CA HIS A 43 -6.92 -5.75 -2.66
C HIS A 43 -6.29 -4.37 -2.45
N ILE A 44 -5.53 -3.90 -3.42
CA ILE A 44 -4.91 -2.57 -3.42
C ILE A 44 -5.40 -1.80 -4.62
N ARG A 45 -6.17 -0.74 -4.39
CA ARG A 45 -6.56 0.17 -5.47
C ARG A 45 -5.36 0.94 -5.97
N THR A 46 -5.22 0.95 -7.29
CA THR A 46 -4.15 1.68 -7.97
C THR A 46 -4.75 2.67 -8.96
N ILE A 47 -4.13 3.83 -9.07
CA ILE A 47 -4.46 4.83 -10.09
C ILE A 47 -3.19 5.18 -10.87
N ARG A 48 -3.35 5.51 -12.15
CA ARG A 48 -2.26 5.98 -12.99
C ARG A 48 -2.37 7.49 -13.14
N LYS A 49 -1.48 8.24 -12.47
CA LYS A 49 -1.50 9.72 -12.51
C LYS A 49 -0.82 10.27 -13.77
N HIS A 50 0.25 9.61 -14.22
CA HIS A 50 0.95 9.91 -15.48
C HIS A 50 1.32 8.63 -16.21
N SER A 51 1.72 8.76 -17.48
CA SER A 51 2.07 7.63 -18.37
C SER A 51 3.09 6.64 -17.76
N ARG A 52 3.86 7.03 -16.74
CA ARG A 52 4.82 6.15 -16.05
C ARG A 52 4.64 6.04 -14.54
N LEU A 53 3.71 6.79 -13.92
CA LEU A 53 3.56 6.83 -12.47
C LEU A 53 2.27 6.16 -12.02
N MET A 54 2.42 5.02 -11.35
CA MET A 54 1.34 4.37 -10.59
C MET A 54 1.33 4.88 -9.15
N MET A 55 0.14 5.11 -8.64
CA MET A 55 -0.11 5.46 -7.24
C MET A 55 -1.02 4.41 -6.61
N TYR A 56 -0.87 4.24 -5.31
CA TYR A 56 -1.47 3.18 -4.51
C TYR A 56 -2.30 3.81 -3.39
N HIS A 57 -3.49 3.27 -3.15
CA HIS A 57 -4.35 3.77 -2.08
C HIS A 57 -3.70 3.51 -0.71
N ARG A 58 -3.44 4.57 0.04
CA ARG A 58 -2.75 4.55 1.34
C ARG A 58 -3.44 3.62 2.34
N GLY A 59 -4.77 3.70 2.42
CA GLY A 59 -5.56 2.88 3.33
C GLY A 59 -5.49 1.39 3.00
N ASP A 60 -5.44 1.03 1.71
CA ASP A 60 -5.41 -0.37 1.29
C ASP A 60 -4.04 -0.97 1.56
N VAL A 61 -2.97 -0.20 1.31
CA VAL A 61 -1.58 -0.56 1.65
C VAL A 61 -1.42 -0.72 3.16
N ALA A 62 -1.96 0.22 3.95
CA ALA A 62 -1.93 0.13 5.41
C ALA A 62 -2.77 -1.04 5.94
N ALA A 63 -3.87 -1.39 5.28
CA ALA A 63 -4.71 -2.54 5.62
C ALA A 63 -4.07 -3.88 5.25
N CYS A 64 -3.07 -3.90 4.35
CA CYS A 64 -2.34 -5.12 4.05
C CYS A 64 -1.67 -5.67 5.32
N VAL A 65 -2.05 -6.89 5.67
CA VAL A 65 -1.40 -7.69 6.70
C VAL A 65 -0.51 -8.67 5.98
N LEU A 66 0.81 -8.44 6.02
CA LEU A 66 1.75 -9.50 5.67
C LEU A 66 1.79 -10.46 6.85
N GLY A 67 1.57 -11.75 6.60
CA GLY A 67 1.40 -12.81 7.59
C GLY A 67 2.58 -12.98 8.55
N SER A 68 2.69 -12.07 9.51
CA SER A 68 3.46 -12.12 10.75
C SER A 68 2.98 -10.95 11.62
N GLN A 69 1.67 -10.86 11.88
CA GLN A 69 1.27 -10.31 13.16
C GLN A 69 1.73 -11.34 14.19
N VAL A 70 2.95 -11.14 14.70
CA VAL A 70 3.28 -11.70 16.01
C VAL A 70 2.28 -11.04 16.94
N ALA A 71 1.36 -11.84 17.45
CA ALA A 71 0.48 -11.47 18.53
C ALA A 71 1.37 -11.06 19.71
N VAL A 72 1.63 -9.77 19.87
CA VAL A 72 2.10 -9.25 21.14
C VAL A 72 0.84 -9.02 21.96
N ALA A 73 0.43 -10.08 22.65
CA ALA A 73 -0.41 -9.94 23.82
C ALA A 73 0.38 -9.13 24.86
N MET A 74 -0.14 -7.95 25.20
CA MET A 74 0.16 -7.26 26.45
C MET A 74 -1.17 -6.86 27.08
#